data_AF-A0A1R2AU29-F1
#
_entry.id   AF-A0A1R2AU29-F1
#
_cell.length_a   1.000
_cell.length_b   1.000
_cell.length_c   1.000
_cell.angle_alpha   90.00
_cell.angle_beta   90.00
_cell.angle_gamma   90.00
#
_symmetry.space_group_name_H-M   'P 1'
#
loop_
_entity.id
_entity.type
_entity.pdbx_description
1 polymer ?
#
loop_
_entity_poly.entity_id
_entity_poly.type
_entity_poly.pdbx_seq_one_letter_code
_entity_poly.pdbx_strand_id
1 'polypeptide(L)'
;MAASIQDGRLQNHKPSVLQRTEESSSLLIQALETNDANLLDWCIENTSPPKELSSLHLSHLLHFLASRFWVYSTFSSLNWIHSLLASNIQKMHHAEEFRPVLEDLSSKLKAKTQGFKQLARLKDTLHLITDQNQEKSFTIISEAHVTVNEEA
;
A
#
# COMPACT_ATOMS: atom_id res chain seq x y z
N MET A 1 10.39 59.76 -28.82
CA MET A 1 11.30 58.65 -28.43
C MET A 1 10.56 57.84 -27.37
N ALA A 2 10.11 56.65 -27.75
CA ALA A 2 9.27 55.78 -26.92
C ALA A 2 10.14 54.97 -25.95
N ALA A 3 9.74 54.92 -24.68
CA ALA A 3 10.34 54.04 -23.68
C ALA A 3 9.54 52.73 -23.62
N SER A 4 10.20 51.62 -24.00
CA SER A 4 9.66 50.26 -23.93
C SER A 4 9.46 49.81 -22.49
N ILE A 5 8.25 49.32 -22.21
CA ILE A 5 7.90 48.54 -21.04
C ILE A 5 8.54 47.15 -21.20
N GLN A 6 9.45 46.79 -20.30
CA GLN A 6 9.94 45.41 -20.21
C GLN A 6 9.00 44.60 -19.31
N ASP A 7 8.13 43.85 -19.99
CA ASP A 7 7.35 42.75 -19.47
C ASP A 7 8.29 41.59 -19.09
N GLY A 8 8.59 41.47 -17.81
CA GLY A 8 9.57 40.55 -17.25
C GLY A 8 8.93 39.34 -16.58
N ARG A 9 8.28 38.48 -17.38
CA ARG A 9 8.28 37.01 -17.27
C ARG A 9 7.91 36.41 -15.90
N LEU A 10 6.63 36.03 -15.79
CA LEU A 10 6.07 35.05 -14.85
C LEU A 10 7.07 33.92 -14.53
N GLN A 11 7.59 33.91 -13.30
CA GLN A 11 8.33 32.78 -12.76
C GLN A 11 7.34 31.63 -12.53
N ASN A 12 7.41 30.62 -13.39
CA ASN A 12 6.78 29.32 -13.16
C ASN A 12 7.47 28.67 -11.94
N HIS A 13 6.93 28.90 -10.75
CA HIS A 13 7.25 28.10 -9.56
C HIS A 13 6.72 26.67 -9.79
N LYS A 14 7.57 25.81 -10.36
CA LYS A 14 7.38 24.36 -10.29
C LYS A 14 7.85 23.94 -8.90
N PRO A 15 6.97 23.57 -7.95
CA PRO A 15 7.42 23.15 -6.63
C PRO A 15 8.23 21.86 -6.79
N SER A 16 9.46 21.96 -6.34
CA SER A 16 10.55 21.00 -6.44
C SER A 16 10.17 19.61 -5.91
N VAL A 17 10.02 18.64 -6.80
CA VAL A 17 9.92 17.20 -6.44
C VAL A 17 11.12 16.76 -5.59
N LEU A 18 12.27 17.40 -5.78
CA LEU A 18 13.49 17.16 -5.02
C LEU A 18 13.39 17.64 -3.55
N GLN A 19 12.89 18.85 -3.27
CA GLN A 19 12.71 19.33 -1.88
C GLN A 19 11.75 18.44 -1.11
N ARG A 20 10.64 18.03 -1.75
CA ARG A 20 9.64 17.17 -1.11
C ARG A 20 10.21 15.80 -0.71
N THR A 21 11.20 15.29 -1.43
CA THR A 21 11.84 13.99 -1.17
C THR A 21 12.83 14.07 0.00
N GLU A 22 13.60 15.16 0.08
CA GLU A 22 14.53 15.41 1.19
C GLU A 22 13.78 15.67 2.51
N GLU A 23 12.72 16.48 2.47
CA GLU A 23 11.84 16.73 3.62
C GLU A 23 11.10 15.47 4.08
N SER A 24 10.69 14.60 3.16
CA SER A 24 10.07 13.31 3.50
C SER A 24 11.04 12.35 4.19
N SER A 25 12.31 12.39 3.78
CA SER A 25 13.35 11.55 4.36
C SER A 25 13.71 12.02 5.76
N SER A 26 13.80 13.35 5.99
CA SER A 26 14.06 13.90 7.33
C SER A 26 12.90 13.62 8.30
N LEU A 27 11.65 13.72 7.85
CA LEU A 27 10.47 13.40 8.65
C LEU A 27 10.42 11.92 9.05
N LEU A 28 10.76 11.00 8.13
CA LEU A 28 10.82 9.57 8.43
C LEU A 28 11.87 9.26 9.49
N ILE A 29 13.07 9.86 9.37
CA ILE A 29 14.14 9.67 10.36
C ILE A 29 13.70 10.20 11.72
N GLN A 30 13.13 11.41 11.77
CA GLN A 30 12.57 11.97 13.00
C GLN A 30 11.55 11.03 13.62
N ALA A 31 10.62 10.48 12.82
CA ALA A 31 9.59 9.56 13.30
C ALA A 31 10.18 8.27 13.90
N LEU A 32 11.26 7.75 13.31
CA LEU A 32 11.98 6.58 13.81
C LEU A 32 12.75 6.88 15.12
N GLU A 33 13.32 8.08 15.23
CA GLU A 33 14.04 8.52 16.43
C GLU A 33 13.10 8.81 17.60
N THR A 34 11.93 9.40 17.34
CA THR A 34 10.92 9.70 18.37
C THR A 34 9.94 8.56 18.60
N ASN A 35 10.04 7.47 17.84
CA ASN A 35 9.08 6.36 17.84
C ASN A 35 7.62 6.82 17.67
N ASP A 36 7.41 7.83 16.82
CA ASP A 36 6.08 8.39 16.57
C ASP A 36 5.35 7.53 15.53
N ALA A 37 4.50 6.62 16.02
CA ALA A 37 3.72 5.71 15.19
C ALA A 37 2.80 6.44 14.20
N ASN A 38 2.24 7.60 14.57
CA ASN A 38 1.33 8.34 13.69
C ASN A 38 2.10 8.99 12.54
N LEU A 39 3.27 9.55 12.84
CA LEU A 39 4.14 10.15 11.83
C LEU A 39 4.75 9.08 10.92
N LEU A 40 5.20 7.94 11.47
CA LEU A 40 5.60 6.77 10.69
C LEU A 40 4.45 6.32 9.78
N ASP A 41 3.23 6.33 10.32
CA ASP A 41 2.09 5.88 9.56
C ASP A 41 1.77 6.79 8.39
N TRP A 42 1.88 8.10 8.61
CA TRP A 42 1.74 9.11 7.58
C TRP A 42 2.83 8.99 6.52
N CYS A 43 4.09 8.79 6.91
CA CYS A 43 5.20 8.60 5.98
C CYS A 43 4.95 7.41 5.05
N ILE A 44 4.53 6.26 5.58
CA ILE A 44 4.29 5.05 4.79
C ILE A 44 3.21 5.26 3.72
N GLU A 45 2.17 6.04 4.01
CA GLU A 45 1.06 6.27 3.08
C GLU A 45 1.30 7.42 2.09
N ASN A 46 2.20 8.37 2.42
CA ASN A 46 2.36 9.60 1.65
C ASN A 46 3.72 9.75 0.96
N THR A 47 4.68 8.85 1.26
CA THR A 47 6.05 8.95 0.73
C THR A 47 6.52 7.61 0.15
N SER A 48 7.68 7.66 -0.52
CA SER A 48 8.31 6.47 -1.10
C SER A 48 9.32 5.87 -0.11
N PRO A 49 9.53 4.54 -0.13
CA PRO A 49 10.54 3.90 0.71
C PRO A 49 11.93 4.48 0.43
N PRO A 50 12.70 4.86 1.46
CA PRO A 50 14.07 5.33 1.27
C PRO A 50 14.96 4.20 0.77
N LYS A 51 15.90 4.51 -0.12
CA LYS A 51 16.89 3.54 -0.61
C LYS A 51 18.01 3.30 0.38
N GLU A 52 18.39 4.34 1.13
CA GLU A 52 19.50 4.32 2.05
C GLU A 52 19.02 4.68 3.46
N LEU A 53 19.30 3.80 4.42
CA LEU A 53 19.05 4.01 5.84
C LEU A 53 20.21 3.41 6.64
N SER A 54 20.47 3.95 7.83
CA SER A 54 21.36 3.32 8.81
C SER A 54 20.84 1.93 9.18
N SER A 55 21.70 1.01 9.66
CA SER A 55 21.25 -0.34 10.05
C SER A 55 20.16 -0.28 11.12
N LEU A 56 20.38 0.60 12.10
CA LEU A 56 19.46 0.82 13.20
C LEU A 56 18.08 1.27 12.70
N HIS A 57 18.03 2.32 11.87
CA HIS A 57 16.77 2.84 11.33
C HIS A 57 16.07 1.83 10.43
N LEU A 58 16.81 1.09 9.62
CA LEU A 58 16.27 0.04 8.76
C LEU A 58 15.64 -1.10 9.59
N SER A 59 16.32 -1.55 10.64
CA SER A 59 15.81 -2.60 11.54
C SER A 59 14.53 -2.13 12.26
N HIS A 60 14.55 -0.92 12.82
CA HIS A 60 13.38 -0.32 13.47
C HIS A 60 12.19 -0.17 12.52
N LEU A 61 12.43 0.34 11.31
CA LEU A 61 11.40 0.53 10.30
C LEU A 61 10.79 -0.80 9.84
N LEU A 62 11.61 -1.84 9.63
CA LEU A 62 11.12 -3.17 9.27
C LEU A 62 10.29 -3.80 10.38
N HIS A 63 10.70 -3.64 11.64
CA HIS A 63 9.93 -4.11 12.79
C HIS A 63 8.57 -3.41 12.87
N PHE A 64 8.55 -2.08 12.70
CA PHE A 64 7.32 -1.28 12.66
C PHE A 64 6.40 -1.74 11.52
N LEU A 65 6.94 -1.88 10.30
CA LEU A 65 6.19 -2.33 9.12
C LEU A 65 5.62 -3.74 9.30
N ALA A 66 6.38 -4.67 9.89
CA ALA A 66 5.91 -6.02 10.16
C ALA A 66 4.68 -6.01 11.10
N SER A 67 4.77 -5.22 12.18
CA SER A 67 3.67 -5.05 13.14
C SER A 67 2.46 -4.34 12.53
N ARG A 68 2.67 -3.28 11.74
CA ARG A 68 1.61 -2.59 11.03
C ARG A 68 0.92 -3.51 10.01
N PHE A 69 1.69 -4.25 9.21
CA PHE A 69 1.16 -5.19 8.23
C PHE A 69 0.33 -6.31 8.88
N TRP A 70 0.74 -6.75 10.07
CA TRP A 70 -0.03 -7.73 10.84
C TRP A 70 -1.44 -7.22 11.18
N VAL A 71 -1.55 -5.96 11.59
CA VAL A 71 -2.83 -5.34 11.99
C VAL A 71 -3.66 -4.95 10.76
N TYR A 72 -3.11 -4.15 9.85
CA TYR A 72 -3.88 -3.49 8.79
C TYR A 72 -3.72 -4.12 7.41
N SER A 73 -2.65 -4.90 7.18
CA SER A 73 -2.36 -5.58 5.91
C SER A 73 -2.48 -4.68 4.67
N THR A 74 -1.96 -3.45 4.73
CA THR A 74 -2.06 -2.49 3.61
C THR A 74 -1.07 -2.78 2.50
N PHE A 75 -1.46 -2.41 1.26
CA PHE A 75 -0.57 -2.45 0.10
C PHE A 75 0.70 -1.61 0.32
N SER A 76 0.55 -0.41 0.90
CA SER A 76 1.66 0.49 1.22
C SER A 76 2.70 -0.20 2.12
N SER A 77 2.26 -0.89 3.18
CA SER A 77 3.16 -1.62 4.08
C SER A 77 3.92 -2.73 3.34
N LEU A 78 3.23 -3.52 2.50
CA LEU A 78 3.87 -4.58 1.70
C LEU A 78 4.87 -4.02 0.70
N ASN A 79 4.51 -2.93 0.02
CA ASN A 79 5.39 -2.26 -0.95
C ASN A 79 6.66 -1.75 -0.25
N TRP A 80 6.52 -1.10 0.91
CA TRP A 80 7.64 -0.65 1.72
C TRP A 80 8.55 -1.79 2.16
N ILE A 81 7.98 -2.88 2.71
CA ILE A 81 8.73 -4.07 3.08
C ILE A 81 9.53 -4.60 1.88
N HIS A 82 8.86 -4.80 0.74
CA HIS A 82 9.49 -5.32 -0.46
C HIS A 82 10.63 -4.42 -0.96
N SER A 83 10.40 -3.11 -1.06
CA SER A 83 11.42 -2.14 -1.50
C SER A 83 12.63 -2.07 -0.57
N LEU A 84 12.41 -2.10 0.74
CA LEU A 84 13.49 -2.05 1.73
C LEU A 84 14.34 -3.32 1.71
N LEU A 85 13.71 -4.50 1.64
CA LEU A 85 14.42 -5.78 1.51
C LEU A 85 15.23 -5.85 0.22
N ALA A 86 14.62 -5.47 -0.93
CA ALA A 86 15.28 -5.50 -2.22
C ALA A 86 16.50 -4.56 -2.27
N SER A 87 16.38 -3.35 -1.71
CA SER A 87 17.44 -2.35 -1.76
C SER A 87 18.59 -2.63 -0.78
N ASN A 88 18.37 -3.46 0.24
CA ASN A 88 19.33 -3.67 1.33
C ASN A 88 19.74 -5.15 1.53
N ILE A 89 19.48 -6.02 0.54
CA ILE A 89 19.74 -7.46 0.64
C ILE A 89 21.19 -7.79 1.02
N GLN A 90 22.16 -7.10 0.43
CA GLN A 90 23.59 -7.30 0.69
C GLN A 90 23.94 -6.96 2.14
N LYS A 91 23.39 -5.85 2.65
CA LYS A 91 23.59 -5.39 4.02
C LYS A 91 22.97 -6.36 5.03
N MET A 92 21.78 -6.87 4.74
CA MET A 92 21.07 -7.81 5.63
C MET A 92 21.69 -9.21 5.66
N HIS A 93 22.24 -9.67 4.53
CA HIS A 93 22.82 -11.01 4.44
C HIS A 93 24.04 -11.20 5.36
N HIS A 94 24.80 -10.13 5.61
CA HIS A 94 26.04 -10.19 6.39
C HIS A 94 25.88 -9.77 7.85
N ALA A 95 24.71 -9.25 8.23
CA ALA A 95 24.52 -8.65 9.54
C ALA A 95 23.47 -9.44 10.36
N GLU A 96 23.96 -10.19 11.35
CA GLU A 96 23.14 -11.00 12.28
C GLU A 96 22.08 -10.18 13.02
N GLU A 97 22.27 -8.86 13.15
CA GLU A 97 21.31 -7.94 13.78
C GLU A 97 19.93 -7.92 13.09
N PHE A 98 19.85 -8.25 11.79
CA PHE A 98 18.57 -8.30 11.06
C PHE A 98 17.83 -9.61 11.22
N ARG A 99 18.51 -10.68 11.63
CA ARG A 99 17.93 -12.02 11.75
C ARG A 99 16.62 -12.06 12.54
N PRO A 100 16.52 -11.51 13.77
CA PRO A 100 15.26 -11.57 14.52
C PRO A 100 14.10 -10.84 13.84
N VAL A 101 14.38 -9.70 13.18
CA VAL A 101 13.38 -8.92 12.46
C VAL A 101 12.90 -9.67 11.20
N LEU A 102 13.82 -10.32 10.48
CA LEU A 102 13.48 -11.10 9.29
C LEU A 102 12.68 -12.36 9.63
N GLU A 103 13.01 -13.03 10.75
CA GLU A 103 12.26 -14.18 11.25
C GLU A 103 10.84 -13.78 11.67
N ASP A 104 10.68 -12.68 12.42
CA ASP A 104 9.36 -12.14 12.81
C ASP A 104 8.52 -11.74 11.58
N LEU A 105 9.12 -11.01 10.63
CA LEU A 105 8.46 -10.63 9.38
C LEU A 105 8.00 -11.85 8.58
N SER A 106 8.86 -12.85 8.43
CA SER A 106 8.55 -14.10 7.73
C SER A 106 7.40 -14.86 8.40
N SER A 107 7.42 -14.95 9.73
CA SER A 107 6.34 -15.58 10.52
C SER A 107 4.99 -14.88 10.31
N LYS A 108 4.95 -13.55 10.43
CA LYS A 108 3.74 -12.74 10.22
C LYS A 108 3.20 -12.85 8.79
N LEU A 109 4.08 -12.80 7.78
CA LEU A 109 3.70 -12.99 6.38
C LEU A 109 3.13 -14.38 6.11
N LYS A 110 3.76 -15.43 6.67
CA LYS A 110 3.27 -16.81 6.54
C LYS A 110 1.89 -16.99 7.17
N ALA A 111 1.68 -16.45 8.36
CA ALA A 111 0.39 -16.52 9.04
C ALA A 111 -0.72 -15.78 8.26
N LYS A 112 -0.44 -14.59 7.70
CA LYS A 112 -1.41 -13.87 6.86
C LYS A 112 -1.71 -14.60 5.55
N THR A 113 -0.68 -15.12 4.88
CA THR A 113 -0.84 -15.80 3.58
C THR A 113 -1.61 -17.12 3.68
N GLN A 114 -1.58 -17.80 4.82
CA GLN A 114 -2.40 -18.99 5.05
C GLN A 114 -3.90 -18.72 4.90
N GLY A 115 -4.37 -17.54 5.32
CA GLY A 115 -5.79 -17.14 5.24
C GLY A 115 -6.29 -16.82 3.82
N PHE A 116 -5.39 -16.62 2.86
CA PHE A 116 -5.78 -16.26 1.49
C PHE A 116 -6.51 -17.39 0.76
N LYS A 117 -6.25 -18.66 1.12
CA LYS A 117 -6.96 -19.80 0.52
C LYS A 117 -8.44 -19.79 0.89
N GLN A 118 -8.77 -19.47 2.14
CA GLN A 118 -10.14 -19.37 2.63
C GLN A 118 -10.84 -18.14 2.02
N LEU A 119 -10.13 -17.02 1.91
CA LEU A 119 -10.66 -15.80 1.28
C LEU A 119 -10.97 -16.00 -0.21
N ALA A 120 -10.10 -16.70 -0.94
CA ALA A 120 -10.34 -17.05 -2.34
C ALA A 120 -11.61 -17.90 -2.50
N ARG A 121 -11.78 -18.93 -1.66
CA ARG A 121 -13.00 -19.76 -1.65
C ARG A 121 -14.26 -18.96 -1.32
N LEU A 122 -14.18 -18.04 -0.37
CA LEU A 122 -15.31 -17.17 -0.03
C LEU A 122 -15.68 -16.26 -1.22
N LYS A 123 -14.69 -15.65 -1.87
CA LYS A 123 -14.88 -14.84 -3.08
C LYS A 123 -15.59 -15.66 -4.17
N ASP A 124 -15.13 -16.87 -4.44
CA ASP A 124 -15.73 -17.74 -5.46
C ASP A 124 -17.17 -18.15 -5.09
N THR A 125 -17.43 -18.42 -3.80
CA THR A 125 -18.78 -18.72 -3.29
C THR A 125 -19.73 -17.53 -3.43
N LEU A 126 -19.26 -16.32 -3.10
CA LEU A 126 -20.03 -15.09 -3.26
C LEU A 126 -20.34 -14.79 -4.73
N HIS A 127 -19.40 -15.07 -5.63
CA HIS A 127 -19.62 -14.92 -7.07
C HIS A 127 -20.73 -15.86 -7.56
N LEU A 128 -20.66 -17.14 -7.20
CA LEU A 128 -21.69 -18.13 -7.54
C LEU A 128 -23.09 -17.72 -7.05
N ILE A 129 -23.21 -17.23 -5.81
CA ILE A 129 -24.48 -16.76 -5.26
C ILE A 129 -24.99 -15.53 -6.03
N THR A 130 -24.09 -14.62 -6.39
CA THR A 130 -24.44 -13.41 -7.14
C THR A 130 -24.96 -13.77 -8.53
N ASP A 131 -24.28 -14.67 -9.23
CA ASP A 131 -24.66 -15.11 -10.58
C ASP A 131 -26.01 -15.84 -10.55
N GLN A 132 -26.23 -16.73 -9.56
CA GLN A 132 -27.51 -17.43 -9.37
C GLN A 132 -28.67 -16.46 -9.05
N ASN A 133 -28.42 -15.39 -8.29
CA ASN A 133 -29.44 -14.39 -8.00
C ASN A 133 -29.76 -13.51 -9.22
N GLN A 134 -28.79 -13.24 -10.07
CA GLN A 134 -29.04 -12.57 -11.36
C GLN A 134 -29.90 -13.46 -12.27
N GLU A 135 -29.56 -14.74 -12.44
CA GLU A 135 -30.34 -15.69 -13.25
C GLU A 135 -31.78 -15.85 -12.73
N LYS A 136 -31.99 -15.98 -11.42
CA LYS A 136 -33.33 -16.04 -10.84
C LYS A 136 -34.12 -14.74 -11.07
N SER A 137 -33.46 -13.59 -10.99
CA SER A 137 -34.09 -12.30 -11.29
C SER A 137 -34.51 -12.18 -12.76
N PHE A 138 -33.71 -12.69 -13.69
CA PHE A 138 -34.08 -12.77 -15.11
C PHE A 138 -35.22 -13.77 -15.35
N THR A 139 -35.24 -14.90 -14.65
CA THR A 139 -36.28 -15.93 -14.82
C THR A 139 -37.64 -15.42 -14.35
N ILE A 140 -37.71 -14.70 -13.23
CA ILE A 140 -38.95 -14.09 -12.74
C ILE A 140 -39.47 -12.99 -13.69
N ILE A 141 -38.58 -12.19 -14.29
CA ILE A 141 -38.97 -11.16 -15.27
C ILE A 141 -39.47 -11.80 -16.58
N SER A 142 -38.85 -12.90 -17.00
CA SER A 142 -39.26 -13.66 -18.19
C SER A 142 -40.56 -14.43 -17.98
N GLU A 143 -40.78 -15.06 -16.83
CA GLU A 143 -42.05 -15.75 -16.52
C GLU A 143 -43.22 -14.77 -16.32
N ALA A 144 -42.96 -13.57 -15.79
CA ALA A 144 -43.98 -12.51 -15.68
C ALA A 144 -44.43 -11.93 -17.05
N HIS A 145 -43.67 -12.17 -18.13
CA HIS A 145 -44.02 -11.72 -19.49
C HIS A 145 -44.66 -12.81 -20.37
N VAL A 146 -44.80 -14.05 -19.89
CA VAL A 146 -45.32 -15.19 -20.68
C VAL A 146 -46.71 -15.65 -20.18
N THR A 147 -47.51 -14.75 -19.63
CA THR A 147 -48.93 -15.02 -19.27
C THR A 147 -49.90 -13.95 -19.74
N VAL A 148 -49.70 -13.39 -20.93
CA VAL A 148 -50.75 -12.61 -21.61
C VAL A 148 -51.05 -13.20 -22.99
N ASN A 149 -52.16 -13.94 -23.01
CA ASN A 149 -53.01 -14.35 -24.14
C ASN A 149 -52.47 -15.38 -25.15
N GLU A 150 -52.68 -16.66 -24.84
CA GLU A 150 -53.37 -17.54 -25.77
C GLU A 150 -54.74 -17.89 -25.19
N GLU A 151 -55.77 -17.68 -26.03
CA GLU A 151 -57.10 -18.33 -26.09
C GLU A 151 -58.30 -17.37 -26.12
N ALA A 152 -59.02 -17.49 -27.25
CA ALA A 152 -60.38 -17.04 -27.61
C ALA A 152 -60.61 -15.59 -28.04
#